data_AF-A0AAW7AWH2-F1
#
_entry.id   AF-A0AAW7AWH2-F1
#
_cell.length_a   1.000
_cell.length_b   1.000
_cell.length_c   1.000
_cell.angle_alpha   90.00
_cell.angle_beta   90.00
_cell.angle_gamma   90.00
#
_symmetry.space_group_name_H-M   'P 1'
#
loop_
_entity.id
_entity.type
_entity.pdbx_description
1 polymer ?
#
loop_
_entity_poly.entity_id
_entity_poly.type
_entity_poly.pdbx_seq_one_letter_code
_entity_poly.pdbx_strand_id
1 'polypeptide(L)' 'MPVYEFQCKCGNIAEELVKMDTETIECPKCHGRAKKIMS' A
#
# COMPACT_ATOMS: atom_id res chain seq x y z
N MET A 1 12.70 -7.91 -5.62
CA MET A 1 11.37 -7.65 -5.04
C MET A 1 10.92 -6.29 -5.57
N PRO A 2 9.77 -6.18 -6.23
CA PRO A 2 9.25 -4.89 -6.70
C PRO A 2 8.77 -4.03 -5.54
N VAL A 3 9.03 -2.72 -5.62
CA VAL A 3 8.40 -1.73 -4.74
C VAL A 3 7.05 -1.39 -5.34
N TYR A 4 6.00 -1.39 -4.53
CA TYR A 4 4.68 -0.95 -4.95
C TYR A 4 4.19 0.19 -4.06
N GLU A 5 3.47 1.12 -4.66
CA GLU A 5 2.77 2.17 -3.95
C GLU A 5 1.39 1.69 -3.51
N PHE A 6 1.01 2.05 -2.29
CA PHE A 6 -0.29 1.75 -1.70
C PHE A 6 -0.92 3.04 -1.21
N GLN A 7 -2.10 3.36 -1.71
CA GLN A 7 -2.86 4.52 -1.27
C GLN A 7 -3.93 4.09 -0.27
N CYS A 8 -3.89 4.71 0.91
CA CYS A 8 -4.95 4.59 1.89
C CYS A 8 -6.01 5.67 1.68
N LYS A 9 -7.26 5.36 2.03
CA LYS A 9 -8.38 6.32 2.02
C LYS A 9 -8.15 7.53 2.92
N CYS A 10 -7.26 7.45 3.89
CA CYS A 10 -6.88 8.60 4.72
C CYS A 10 -5.95 9.61 4.01
N GLY A 11 -5.60 9.36 2.75
CA GLY A 11 -4.69 10.21 1.96
C GLY A 11 -3.20 9.92 2.17
N ASN A 12 -2.86 8.85 2.90
CA ASN A 12 -1.47 8.43 3.07
C ASN A 12 -1.07 7.50 1.92
N ILE A 13 0.12 7.72 1.37
CA ILE A 13 0.76 6.81 0.39
C ILE A 13 1.86 6.07 1.14
N ALA A 14 1.90 4.76 1.00
CA ALA A 14 2.89 3.90 1.60
C ALA A 14 3.58 3.10 0.50
N GLU A 15 4.91 3.16 0.48
CA GLU A 15 5.75 2.44 -0.48
C GLU A 15 6.36 1.25 0.23
N GLU A 16 6.03 0.03 -0.22
CA GLU A 16 6.49 -1.19 0.45
C GLU A 16 6.99 -2.24 -0.55
N LEU A 17 8.07 -2.91 -0.14
CA LEU A 17 8.68 -4.04 -0.85
C LEU A 17 7.89 -5.31 -0.56
N VAL A 18 6.84 -5.52 -1.33
CA VAL A 18 5.94 -6.66 -1.14
C VAL A 18 6.10 -7.70 -2.24
N LYS A 19 5.50 -8.87 -2.02
CA LYS A 19 5.38 -9.89 -3.06
C LYS A 19 4.44 -9.39 -4.16
N MET A 20 4.59 -9.90 -5.37
CA MET A 20 3.71 -9.52 -6.50
C MET A 20 2.22 -9.73 -6.17
N ASP A 21 1.90 -10.77 -5.41
CA ASP A 21 0.55 -11.15 -4.99
C ASP A 21 -0.07 -10.25 -3.90
N THR A 22 0.67 -9.27 -3.38
CA THR A 22 0.15 -8.37 -2.35
C THR A 22 -0.62 -7.22 -2.99
N GLU A 23 -1.95 -7.23 -2.80
CA GLU A 23 -2.86 -6.21 -3.34
C GLU A 23 -3.21 -5.10 -2.34
N THR A 24 -3.09 -5.39 -1.04
CA THR A 24 -3.39 -4.43 0.02
C THR A 24 -2.43 -4.57 1.18
N ILE A 25 -2.10 -3.45 1.82
CA ILE A 25 -1.32 -3.41 3.07
C ILE A 25 -2.09 -2.64 4.15
N GLU A 26 -1.63 -2.79 5.40
CA GLU A 26 -2.12 -1.97 6.50
C GLU A 26 -1.45 -0.59 6.47
N CYS A 27 -2.25 0.47 6.59
CA CYS A 27 -1.74 1.83 6.60
C CYS A 27 -1.12 2.15 7.96
N PRO A 28 0.15 2.55 8.04
CA PRO A 28 0.82 2.85 9.31
C PRO A 28 0.25 4.07 10.05
N LYS A 29 -0.58 4.88 9.37
CA LYS A 29 -1.13 6.14 9.93
C LYS A 29 -2.49 5.99 10.59
N CYS A 30 -3.36 5.18 9.99
CA CYS A 30 -4.75 5.02 10.43
C CYS A 30 -5.14 3.56 10.67
N HIS A 31 -4.19 2.63 10.47
CA HIS A 31 -4.38 1.18 10.49
C HIS A 31 -5.52 0.72 9.56
N GLY A 32 -5.85 1.54 8.56
CA GLY A 32 -6.83 1.23 7.53
C GLY A 32 -6.21 0.40 6.40
N ARG A 33 -7.06 -0.10 5.50
CA ARG A 33 -6.57 -0.81 4.30
C ARG A 33 -6.08 0.18 3.25
N ALA A 34 -4.80 0.12 2.93
CA ALA A 34 -4.21 0.80 1.78
C ALA A 34 -4.24 -0.15 0.57
N LYS A 35 -4.73 0.34 -0.57
CA LYS A 35 -4.83 -0.45 -1.81
C LYS A 35 -3.66 -0.11 -2.71
N LYS A 36 -3.14 -1.13 -3.39
CA LYS A 36 -2.10 -0.97 -4.38
C LYS A 36 -2.55 -0.02 -5.48
N ILE A 37 -1.78 1.04 -5.70
CA ILE A 37 -1.88 1.90 -6.87
C ILE A 37 -0.81 1.40 -7.83
N MET A 38 -1.21 0.56 -8.78
CA MET A 38 -0.39 0.24 -9.94
C MET A 38 -0.57 1.41 -10.91
N SER A 39 0.39 2.32 -10.97
CA SER A 39 0.41 3.36 -11.99
C SER A 39 0.90 2.82 -13.33
#